data_AF-A0AAV9KLW5-F1
#
_entry.id   AF-A0AAV9KLW5-F1
#
_cell.length_a   1.000
_cell.length_b   1.000
_cell.length_c   1.000
_cell.angle_alpha   90.00
_cell.angle_beta   90.00
_cell.angle_gamma   90.00
#
_symmetry.space_group_name_H-M   'P 1'
#
loop_
_entity.id
_entity.type
_entity.pdbx_description
1 polymer ?
#
loop_
_entity_poly.entity_id
_entity_poly.type
_entity_poly.pdbx_seq_one_letter_code
_entity_poly.pdbx_strand_id
1 'polypeptide(L)' 'MQWFADGDRNTKFFHTYVNGKRRRLKSQRIQDDRGVWLDSEEDIAQEAIRFYTDQIISILVLRC' A
#
# COMPACT_ATOMS: atom_id res chain seq x y z
N MET A 1 11.64 14.74 19.15
CA MET A 1 10.51 15.22 18.34
C MET A 1 10.36 16.73 18.57
N GLN A 2 11.08 17.54 17.80
CA GLN A 2 11.21 19.00 18.02
C GLN A 2 9.92 19.78 17.73
N TRP A 3 8.94 19.14 17.06
CA TRP A 3 7.69 19.77 16.62
C TRP A 3 6.69 20.10 17.75
N PHE A 4 6.77 19.43 18.91
CA PHE A 4 5.88 19.70 20.04
C PHE A 4 6.23 21.02 20.78
N ALA A 5 7.44 21.56 20.58
CA ALA A 5 7.94 22.70 21.32
C ALA A 5 7.38 24.05 20.85
N ASP A 6 7.03 24.19 19.56
CA ASP A 6 6.73 25.48 18.94
C ASP A 6 5.23 25.74 18.66
N GLY A 7 4.35 24.81 19.02
CA GLY A 7 2.90 24.97 18.90
C GLY A 7 2.40 25.35 17.48
N ASP A 8 1.36 26.18 17.42
CA ASP A 8 0.57 26.53 16.20
C ASP A 8 1.35 27.35 15.15
N ARG A 9 2.57 27.80 15.47
CA ARG A 9 3.46 28.51 14.53
C ARG A 9 4.07 27.58 13.46
N ASN A 10 3.86 26.26 13.58
CA ASN A 10 4.57 25.25 12.81
C ASN A 10 3.70 24.46 11.80
N THR A 11 2.51 24.97 11.44
CA THR A 11 1.58 24.31 10.51
C THR A 11 2.25 23.91 9.18
N LYS A 12 3.10 24.77 8.60
CA LYS A 12 3.82 24.45 7.35
C LYS A 12 4.75 23.24 7.48
N PHE A 13 5.52 23.14 8.55
CA PHE A 13 6.42 21.99 8.76
C PHE A 13 5.65 20.72 9.15
N PHE A 14 4.56 20.85 9.91
CA PHE A 14 3.68 19.72 10.20
C PHE A 14 3.08 19.16 8.91
N HIS A 15 2.56 20.02 8.03
CA HIS A 15 2.01 19.59 6.75
C HIS A 15 3.06 18.96 5.82
N THR A 16 4.27 19.52 5.72
CA THR A 16 5.34 18.90 4.91
C THR A 16 5.79 17.56 5.49
N TYR A 17 5.93 17.43 6.81
CA TYR A 17 6.26 16.17 7.47
C TYR A 17 5.18 15.11 7.24
N VAL A 18 3.91 15.44 7.49
CA VAL A 18 2.78 14.52 7.29
C VAL A 18 2.62 14.14 5.82
N ASN A 19 2.78 15.07 4.88
CA ASN A 19 2.72 14.77 3.45
C ASN A 19 3.90 13.91 3.00
N GLY A 20 5.11 14.16 3.49
CA GLY A 20 6.28 13.31 3.25
C GLY A 20 6.08 11.90 3.79
N LYS A 21 5.54 11.78 5.01
CA LYS A 21 5.19 10.50 5.64
C LYS A 21 4.09 9.78 4.86
N ARG A 22 3.03 10.46 4.43
CA ARG A 22 1.97 9.90 3.58
C ARG A 22 2.52 9.42 2.24
N ARG A 23 3.37 10.20 1.57
CA ARG A 23 3.99 9.80 0.30
C ARG A 23 4.89 8.57 0.45
N ARG A 24 5.63 8.47 1.55
CA ARG A 24 6.51 7.32 1.85
C ARG A 24 5.73 6.07 2.29
N LEU A 25 4.66 6.24 3.05
CA LEU A 25 3.85 5.15 3.59
C LEU A 25 2.70 4.73 2.67
N LYS A 26 2.39 5.51 1.63
CA LYS A 26 1.61 5.05 0.48
C LYS A 26 2.45 3.96 -0.19
N SER A 27 2.36 2.74 0.35
CA SER A 27 2.98 1.57 -0.26
C SER A 27 2.22 1.33 -1.55
N GLN A 28 2.75 1.85 -2.64
CA GLN A 28 2.25 1.65 -3.99
C GLN A 28 2.75 0.33 -4.57
N ARG A 29 3.22 -0.61 -3.74
CA ARG A 29 3.78 -1.85 -4.24
C ARG A 29 3.38 -3.06 -3.42
N ILE A 30 3.10 -4.15 -4.13
CA ILE A 30 2.86 -5.48 -3.56
C ILE A 30 3.94 -6.43 -4.07
N GLN A 31 4.09 -7.58 -3.43
CA GLN A 31 5.00 -8.62 -3.88
C GLN A 31 4.17 -9.79 -4.41
N ASP A 32 4.50 -10.29 -5.59
CA ASP A 32 3.85 -11.47 -6.19
C ASP A 32 4.34 -12.79 -5.57
N ASP A 33 3.74 -13.90 -6.01
CA ASP A 33 4.11 -15.27 -5.61
C ASP A 33 5.56 -15.67 -5.97
N ARG A 34 6.19 -14.95 -6.90
CA ARG A 34 7.59 -15.15 -7.34
C ARG A 34 8.57 -14.25 -6.61
N GLY A 35 8.09 -13.41 -5.70
CA GLY A 35 8.92 -12.46 -4.95
C GLY A 35 9.24 -11.16 -5.71
N VAL A 36 8.59 -10.90 -6.85
CA VAL A 36 8.75 -9.67 -7.64
C VAL A 36 7.89 -8.57 -7.05
N TRP A 37 8.46 -7.38 -6.92
CA TRP A 37 7.73 -6.19 -6.47
C TRP A 37 7.01 -5.55 -7.66
N LEU A 38 5.69 -5.44 -7.57
CA LEU A 38 4.82 -4.75 -8.52
C LEU A 38 4.51 -3.36 -7.98
N ASP A 39 4.78 -2.30 -8.73
CA ASP A 39 4.58 -0.90 -8.31
C ASP A 39 3.58 -0.12 -9.18
N SER A 40 3.21 -0.67 -10.35
CA SER A 40 2.18 -0.13 -11.22
C SER A 40 0.78 -0.45 -10.71
N GLU A 41 -0.15 0.51 -10.76
CA GLU A 41 -1.54 0.28 -10.34
C GLU A 41 -2.22 -0.82 -11.18
N GLU A 42 -1.91 -0.88 -12.47
CA GLU A 42 -2.39 -1.93 -13.37
C GLU A 42 -1.88 -3.32 -12.98
N ASP A 43 -0.58 -3.44 -12.67
CA ASP A 43 0.03 -4.73 -12.30
C ASP A 43 -0.50 -5.22 -10.95
N ILE A 44 -0.66 -4.31 -9.99
CA ILE A 44 -1.28 -4.59 -8.68
C ILE A 44 -2.72 -5.08 -8.85
N ALA A 45 -3.50 -4.42 -9.71
CA ALA A 45 -4.89 -4.79 -9.96
C ALA A 45 -5.00 -6.17 -10.62
N GLN A 46 -4.16 -6.45 -11.62
CA GLN A 46 -4.13 -7.75 -12.28
C GLN A 46 -3.72 -8.87 -11.32
N GLU A 47 -2.70 -8.65 -10.50
CA GLU A 47 -2.25 -9.65 -9.53
C GLU A 47 -3.30 -9.90 -8.45
N ALA A 48 -4.00 -8.86 -7.99
CA ALA A 48 -5.13 -9.02 -7.07
C ALA A 48 -6.26 -9.86 -7.69
N ILE A 49 -6.63 -9.59 -8.95
CA ILE A 49 -7.64 -10.38 -9.66
C ILE A 49 -7.22 -11.83 -9.78
N ARG A 50 -5.96 -12.09 -10.21
CA ARG A 50 -5.40 -13.45 -10.31
C ARG A 50 -5.51 -14.18 -8.97
N PHE A 51 -4.96 -13.57 -7.91
CA PHE A 51 -4.89 -14.17 -6.58
C PHE A 51 -6.27 -14.54 -6.03
N TYR A 52 -7.25 -13.61 -6.08
CA TYR A 52 -8.57 -13.89 -5.53
C TYR A 52 -9.39 -14.83 -6.42
N THR A 53 -9.20 -14.80 -7.74
CA THR A 53 -9.86 -15.76 -8.65
C THR A 53 -9.38 -17.18 -8.37
N ASP A 54 -8.07 -17.39 -8.23
CA ASP A 54 -7.49 -18.69 -7.92
C ASP A 54 -7.97 -19.21 -6.55
N GLN A 55 -8.06 -18.35 -5.54
CA GLN A 55 -8.62 -18.73 -4.23
C GLN A 55 -10.08 -19.16 -4.34
N ILE A 56 -10.92 -18.39 -5.05
CA ILE A 56 -12.33 -18.71 -5.21
C ILE A 56 -12.51 -20.03 -5.96
N ILE A 57 -11.78 -20.25 -7.05
CA ILE A 57 -11.82 -21.50 -7.81
C ILE A 57 -11.37 -22.68 -6.94
N SER A 58 -10.25 -22.53 -6.21
CA SER A 58 -9.75 -23.57 -5.31
C SER A 58 -10.77 -23.97 -4.25
N ILE A 59 -11.45 -22.99 -3.64
CA ILE A 59 -12.52 -23.23 -2.66
C ILE A 59 -13.72 -23.97 -3.28
N LEU A 60 -14.11 -23.61 -4.51
CA LEU A 60 -15.22 -24.25 -5.21
C LEU A 60 -14.90 -25.69 -5.62
N VAL A 61 -13.66 -25.95 -6.05
CA VAL A 61 -13.21 -27.30 -6.46
C VAL A 61 -13.07 -28.24 -5.26
N LEU A 62 -12.62 -27.74 -4.10
CA LEU A 62 -12.47 -28.54 -2.87
C LEU A 62 -13.80 -28.83 -2.14
N ARG A 63 -14.92 -28.27 -2.62
CA ARG A 63 -16.28 -28.50 -2.07
C ARG A 63 -17.15 -29.40 -2.95
N CYS A 64 -16.62 -29.92 -4.06
CA CYS A 64 -17.23 -31.00 -4.85
C CYS A 64 -16.65 -32.36 -4.45
#